data_AF-A0A0F9F3X3-F1
#
_entry.id   AF-A0A0F9F3X3-F1
#
_cell.length_a   1.000
_cell.length_b   1.000
_cell.length_c   1.000
_cell.angle_alpha   90.00
_cell.angle_beta   90.00
_cell.angle_gamma   90.00
#
_symmetry.space_group_name_H-M   'P 1'
#
loop_
_entity.id
_entity.type
_entity.pdbx_description
1 polymer ?
#
loop_
_entity_poly.entity_id
_entity_poly.type
_entity_poly.pdbx_seq_one_letter_code
_entity_poly.pdbx_strand_id
1 'polypeptide(L)'
;MIIGVDLHGVIDDDPEWFREILLDFIGDGEYKAFTIYIISGPSKEDIKKELEKYKLYQGLHFDEIISVVDYLKETGAEMWQDDRGRWWTHDKEWWEVKAKICEKYGVDLMIDDKKEWAPYFKNIETKFLLYGG
;
A
#
# COMPACT_ATOMS: atom_id res chain seq x y z
N MET A 1 7.20 -3.22 -14.17
CA MET A 1 5.85 -3.28 -13.60
C MET A 1 5.92 -2.88 -12.14
N ILE A 2 4.98 -2.07 -11.66
CA ILE A 2 4.87 -1.59 -10.27
C ILE A 2 3.71 -2.33 -9.60
N ILE A 3 4.00 -2.98 -8.47
CA ILE A 3 3.01 -3.68 -7.66
C ILE A 3 2.84 -2.92 -6.34
N GLY A 4 1.62 -2.46 -6.07
CA GLY A 4 1.19 -1.94 -4.78
C GLY A 4 0.71 -3.08 -3.88
N VAL A 5 1.18 -3.12 -2.64
CA VAL A 5 0.76 -4.12 -1.63
C VAL A 5 0.32 -3.39 -0.38
N ASP A 6 -0.87 -3.71 0.14
CA ASP A 6 -1.29 -3.19 1.44
C ASP A 6 -0.49 -3.85 2.57
N LEU A 7 -0.39 -3.16 3.70
CA LEU A 7 0.19 -3.73 4.92
C LEU A 7 -0.86 -4.47 5.73
N HIS A 8 -1.94 -3.79 6.12
CA HIS A 8 -2.95 -4.31 7.04
C HIS A 8 -3.96 -5.22 6.35
N GLY A 9 -4.11 -6.44 6.84
CA GLY A 9 -4.91 -7.51 6.25
C GLY A 9 -4.22 -8.27 5.10
N VAL A 10 -2.98 -7.90 4.76
CA VAL A 10 -2.23 -8.50 3.64
C VAL A 10 -0.85 -8.94 4.13
N ILE A 11 0.09 -8.01 4.31
CA ILE A 11 1.43 -8.36 4.81
C ILE A 11 1.39 -8.82 6.26
N ASP A 12 0.56 -8.21 7.11
CA ASP A 12 0.44 -8.60 8.51
C ASP A 12 -0.31 -9.92 8.75
N ASP A 13 -1.01 -10.44 7.72
CA ASP A 13 -1.71 -11.73 7.74
C ASP A 13 -0.73 -12.91 7.66
N ASP A 14 0.24 -12.86 6.74
CA ASP A 14 1.37 -13.81 6.68
C ASP A 14 2.71 -13.11 6.37
N PRO A 15 3.33 -12.49 7.38
CA PRO A 15 4.56 -11.72 7.18
C PRO A 15 5.76 -12.55 6.69
N GLU A 16 5.80 -13.84 7.04
CA GLU A 16 6.91 -14.71 6.65
C GLU A 16 6.83 -15.06 5.16
N TRP A 17 5.64 -15.45 4.69
CA TRP A 17 5.40 -15.68 3.28
C TRP A 17 5.63 -14.43 2.44
N PHE A 18 5.13 -13.27 2.89
CA PHE A 18 5.36 -12.01 2.19
C PHE A 18 6.84 -11.63 2.13
N ARG A 19 7.62 -11.90 3.17
CA ARG A 19 9.07 -11.67 3.14
C ARG A 19 9.76 -12.50 2.06
N GLU A 20 9.38 -13.76 1.91
CA GLU A 20 9.97 -14.65 0.89
C GLU A 20 9.55 -14.23 -0.52
N ILE A 21 8.25 -14.01 -0.76
CA ILE A 21 7.76 -13.71 -2.11
C ILE A 21 8.20 -12.33 -2.61
N LEU A 22 8.35 -11.35 -1.71
CA LEU A 22 8.84 -10.02 -2.08
C LEU A 22 10.31 -10.05 -2.52
N LEU A 23 11.13 -10.93 -1.94
CA LEU A 23 12.50 -11.16 -2.40
C LEU A 23 12.49 -11.76 -3.82
N ASP A 24 11.63 -12.74 -4.06
CA ASP A 24 11.47 -13.36 -5.39
C ASP A 24 10.98 -12.34 -6.44
N PHE A 25 10.10 -11.41 -6.05
CA PHE A 25 9.58 -10.37 -6.95
C PHE A 25 10.61 -9.30 -7.29
N ILE A 26 11.49 -8.94 -6.36
CA ILE A 26 12.57 -7.99 -6.63
C ILE A 26 13.65 -8.64 -7.51
N GLY A 27 13.92 -9.94 -7.34
CA GLY A 27 14.93 -10.68 -8.10
C GLY A 27 16.35 -10.47 -7.56
N ASP A 28 17.33 -11.13 -8.18
CA ASP A 28 18.75 -10.89 -7.90
C ASP A 28 19.27 -9.72 -8.76
N GLY A 29 20.33 -9.06 -8.29
CA GLY A 29 20.74 -7.70 -8.68
C GLY A 29 21.02 -7.41 -10.17
N GLU A 30 20.97 -8.41 -11.06
CA GLU A 30 21.08 -8.21 -12.51
C GLU A 30 19.72 -8.07 -13.22
N TYR A 31 18.62 -8.54 -12.61
CA TYR A 31 17.26 -8.44 -13.17
C TYR A 31 16.25 -8.09 -12.10
N LYS A 32 15.88 -6.80 -12.04
CA LYS A 32 14.73 -6.37 -11.24
C LYS A 32 13.42 -6.64 -11.98
N ALA A 33 12.66 -7.64 -11.54
CA ALA A 33 11.42 -8.03 -12.22
C ALA A 33 10.26 -7.05 -11.91
N PHE A 34 10.09 -6.69 -10.64
CA PHE A 34 9.02 -5.82 -10.18
C PHE A 34 9.55 -4.70 -9.29
N THR A 35 8.89 -3.53 -9.38
CA THR A 35 9.02 -2.47 -8.38
C THR A 35 7.89 -2.64 -7.38
N ILE A 36 8.20 -2.70 -6.08
CA ILE A 36 7.21 -2.98 -5.04
C ILE A 36 6.98 -1.73 -4.19
N TYR A 37 5.74 -1.25 -4.15
CA TYR A 37 5.31 -0.16 -3.28
C TYR A 37 4.42 -0.68 -2.17
N ILE A 38 4.71 -0.30 -0.93
CA ILE A 38 3.81 -0.53 0.19
C ILE A 38 2.84 0.64 0.25
N ILE A 39 1.55 0.38 0.03
CA ILE A 39 0.50 1.41 -0.05
C ILE A 39 -0.54 1.14 1.03
N SER A 40 -0.44 1.86 2.15
CA SER A 40 -1.26 1.57 3.33
C SER A 40 -1.81 2.82 4.03
N GLY A 41 -2.77 2.59 4.93
CA GLY A 41 -3.58 3.60 5.61
C GLY A 41 -2.75 4.56 6.49
N PRO A 42 -1.97 4.07 7.46
CA PRO A 42 -1.31 4.91 8.46
C PRO A 42 -0.22 5.83 7.90
N SER A 43 0.38 6.64 8.78
CA SER A 43 1.51 7.49 8.40
C SER A 43 2.70 6.67 7.89
N LYS A 44 3.55 7.25 7.04
CA LYS A 44 4.76 6.58 6.52
C LYS A 44 5.68 6.12 7.66
N GLU A 45 5.73 6.88 8.74
CA GLU A 45 6.53 6.52 9.92
C GLU A 45 5.97 5.28 10.63
N ASP A 46 4.65 5.19 10.79
CA ASP A 46 4.01 4.04 11.43
C ASP A 46 4.12 2.78 10.56
N ILE A 47 3.86 2.89 9.25
CA ILE A 47 4.04 1.80 8.29
C ILE A 47 5.47 1.27 8.35
N LYS A 48 6.47 2.18 8.35
CA LYS A 48 7.88 1.78 8.45
C LYS A 48 8.17 1.00 9.74
N LYS A 49 7.70 1.49 10.90
CA LYS A 49 7.89 0.80 12.18
C LYS A 49 7.24 -0.58 12.19
N GLU A 50 6.10 -0.75 11.54
CA GLU A 50 5.42 -2.03 11.44
C GLU A 50 6.18 -3.02 10.54
N LEU A 51 6.62 -2.57 9.35
CA LEU A 51 7.45 -3.38 8.45
C LEU A 51 8.76 -3.84 9.11
N GLU A 52 9.39 -2.98 9.90
CA GLU A 52 10.60 -3.35 10.66
C GLU A 52 10.36 -4.48 11.67
N LYS A 53 9.16 -4.57 12.29
CA LYS A 53 8.81 -5.70 13.17
C LYS A 53 8.75 -7.02 12.40
N TYR A 54 8.35 -6.97 11.13
CA TYR A 54 8.32 -8.11 10.23
C TYR A 54 9.66 -8.36 9.51
N LYS A 55 10.70 -7.56 9.82
CA LYS A 55 12.01 -7.60 9.16
C LYS A 55 11.93 -7.34 7.66
N LEU A 56 10.96 -6.54 7.25
CA LEU A 56 10.81 -6.01 5.89
C LEU A 56 11.47 -4.64 5.83
N TYR A 57 12.41 -4.48 4.90
CA TYR A 57 13.24 -3.28 4.80
C TYR A 57 13.20 -2.70 3.40
N GLN A 58 13.10 -1.37 3.32
CA GLN A 58 13.15 -0.63 2.06
C GLN A 58 14.51 -0.84 1.38
N GLY A 59 14.49 -1.01 0.06
CA GLY A 59 15.66 -1.34 -0.76
C GLY A 59 16.07 -2.82 -0.73
N LEU A 60 15.44 -3.63 0.12
CA LEU A 60 15.65 -5.09 0.14
C LEU A 60 14.38 -5.86 -0.22
N HIS A 61 13.25 -5.52 0.40
CA HIS A 61 11.97 -6.22 0.20
C HIS A 61 10.93 -5.38 -0.54
N PHE A 62 11.09 -4.06 -0.53
CA PHE A 62 10.22 -3.15 -1.26
C PHE A 62 10.97 -1.86 -1.59
N ASP A 63 10.48 -1.09 -2.53
CA ASP A 63 11.14 0.11 -3.05
C ASP A 63 10.70 1.38 -2.36
N GLU A 64 9.40 1.54 -2.10
CA GLU A 64 8.85 2.73 -1.49
C GLU A 64 7.68 2.44 -0.56
N ILE A 65 7.48 3.35 0.39
CA ILE A 65 6.28 3.43 1.22
C ILE A 65 5.50 4.66 0.80
N ILE A 66 4.23 4.43 0.42
CA ILE A 66 3.27 5.47 0.09
C ILE A 66 2.12 5.41 1.11
N SER A 67 2.04 6.44 1.95
CA SER A 67 1.05 6.55 3.01
C SER A 67 -0.21 7.26 2.50
N VAL A 68 -1.37 6.68 2.76
CA VAL A 68 -2.67 7.30 2.47
C VAL A 68 -2.85 8.57 3.28
N VAL A 69 -2.56 8.53 4.58
CA VAL A 69 -2.72 9.69 5.46
C VAL A 69 -1.80 10.84 5.05
N ASP A 70 -0.56 10.55 4.67
CA ASP A 70 0.38 11.60 4.28
C ASP A 70 0.00 12.18 2.92
N TYR A 71 -0.43 11.34 1.98
CA TYR A 71 -0.96 11.79 0.69
C TYR A 71 -2.16 12.73 0.86
N LEU A 72 -3.13 12.35 1.69
CA LEU A 72 -4.33 13.16 1.95
C LEU A 72 -3.97 14.53 2.56
N LYS A 73 -3.02 14.56 3.51
CA LYS A 73 -2.49 15.81 4.08
C LYS A 73 -1.83 16.69 3.04
N GLU A 74 -0.98 16.10 2.18
CA GLU A 74 -0.30 16.82 1.10
C GLU A 74 -1.28 17.42 0.08
N THR A 75 -2.40 16.73 -0.18
CA THR A 75 -3.44 17.21 -1.10
C THR A 75 -4.43 18.18 -0.46
N GLY A 76 -4.28 18.48 0.83
CA GLY A 76 -5.15 19.41 1.56
C GLY A 76 -6.55 18.85 1.85
N ALA A 77 -6.68 17.53 1.99
CA ALA A 77 -7.93 16.88 2.38
C ALA A 77 -8.40 17.37 3.76
N GLU A 78 -9.70 17.41 3.97
CA GLU A 78 -10.24 17.62 5.32
C GLU A 78 -10.04 16.35 6.14
N MET A 79 -9.30 16.45 7.25
CA MET A 79 -8.96 15.29 8.06
C MET A 79 -9.13 15.58 9.55
N TRP A 80 -9.45 14.53 10.31
CA TRP A 80 -9.56 14.58 11.76
C TRP A 80 -8.92 13.34 12.38
N GLN A 81 -8.60 13.42 13.66
CA GLN A 81 -8.16 12.27 14.44
C GLN A 81 -9.31 11.72 15.28
N ASP A 82 -9.37 10.38 15.41
CA ASP A 82 -10.23 9.74 16.40
C ASP A 82 -9.64 9.80 17.82
N ASP A 83 -10.35 9.22 18.79
CA ASP A 83 -9.94 9.13 20.20
C ASP A 83 -8.62 8.36 20.42
N ARG A 84 -8.18 7.58 19.42
CA ARG A 84 -6.94 6.80 19.42
C ARG A 84 -5.82 7.49 18.63
N GLY A 85 -6.06 8.71 18.13
CA GLY A 85 -5.08 9.48 17.35
C GLY A 85 -4.94 9.02 15.90
N ARG A 86 -5.81 8.14 15.40
CA ARG A 86 -5.78 7.68 14.00
C ARG A 86 -6.43 8.73 13.11
N TRP A 87 -5.81 8.98 11.96
CA TRP A 87 -6.28 9.96 10.99
C TRP A 87 -7.38 9.37 10.11
N TRP A 88 -8.45 10.14 9.94
CA TRP A 88 -9.61 9.82 9.11
C TRP A 88 -9.95 11.02 8.23
N THR A 89 -10.64 10.74 7.14
CA THR A 89 -11.31 11.71 6.27
C THR A 89 -12.70 11.17 5.91
N HIS A 90 -13.44 11.89 5.08
CA HIS A 90 -14.75 11.45 4.60
C HIS A 90 -14.64 10.10 3.86
N ASP A 91 -15.59 9.19 4.09
CA ASP A 91 -15.54 7.81 3.58
C ASP A 91 -15.24 7.72 2.08
N LYS A 92 -15.88 8.57 1.26
CA LYS A 92 -15.65 8.57 -0.18
C LYS A 92 -14.19 8.90 -0.51
N GLU A 93 -13.64 9.92 0.14
CA GLU A 93 -12.26 10.34 -0.06
C GLU A 93 -11.28 9.26 0.45
N TRP A 94 -11.62 8.62 1.58
CA TRP A 94 -10.86 7.49 2.09
C TRP A 94 -10.82 6.35 1.07
N TRP A 95 -11.96 5.89 0.56
CA TRP A 95 -12.02 4.73 -0.32
C TRP A 95 -11.55 4.98 -1.76
N GLU A 96 -11.47 6.24 -2.21
CA GLU A 96 -10.94 6.55 -3.54
C GLU A 96 -9.42 6.80 -3.55
N VAL A 97 -8.81 7.08 -2.39
CA VAL A 97 -7.43 7.57 -2.31
C VAL A 97 -6.39 6.57 -2.84
N LYS A 98 -6.53 5.26 -2.59
CA LYS A 98 -5.57 4.27 -3.10
C LYS A 98 -5.60 4.20 -4.62
N ALA A 99 -6.77 4.35 -5.26
CA ALA A 99 -6.87 4.43 -6.71
C ALA A 99 -6.16 5.70 -7.25
N LYS A 100 -6.36 6.86 -6.60
CA LYS A 100 -5.66 8.12 -6.95
C LYS A 100 -4.14 8.01 -6.80
N ILE A 101 -3.69 7.37 -5.72
CA ILE A 101 -2.27 7.07 -5.50
C ILE A 101 -1.76 6.17 -6.63
N CYS A 102 -2.45 5.07 -6.92
CA CYS A 102 -2.04 4.14 -7.96
C CYS A 102 -1.91 4.82 -9.33
N GLU A 103 -2.86 5.67 -9.70
CA GLU A 103 -2.80 6.46 -10.95
C GLU A 103 -1.61 7.44 -10.96
N LYS A 104 -1.39 8.17 -9.85
CA LYS A 104 -0.27 9.14 -9.73
C LYS A 104 1.10 8.45 -9.85
N TYR A 105 1.26 7.28 -9.24
CA TYR A 105 2.54 6.57 -9.16
C TYR A 105 2.71 5.50 -10.25
N GLY A 106 1.74 5.33 -11.15
CA GLY A 106 1.80 4.35 -12.23
C GLY A 106 1.79 2.89 -11.75
N VAL A 107 1.05 2.59 -10.67
CA VAL A 107 0.92 1.23 -10.14
C VAL A 107 0.13 0.37 -11.12
N ASP A 108 0.67 -0.77 -11.52
CA ASP A 108 0.03 -1.68 -12.48
C ASP A 108 -0.94 -2.65 -11.80
N LEU A 109 -0.60 -3.10 -10.58
CA LEU A 109 -1.38 -4.05 -9.78
C LEU A 109 -1.42 -3.60 -8.31
N MET A 110 -2.60 -3.53 -7.71
CA MET A 110 -2.80 -3.25 -6.29
C MET A 110 -3.38 -4.50 -5.60
N ILE A 111 -2.73 -4.97 -4.54
CA ILE A 111 -3.15 -6.11 -3.72
C ILE A 111 -3.61 -5.61 -2.35
N ASP A 112 -4.86 -5.88 -2.00
CA ASP A 112 -5.51 -5.35 -0.78
C ASP A 112 -6.59 -6.33 -0.28
N ASP A 113 -6.86 -6.32 1.03
CA ASP A 113 -7.87 -7.20 1.66
C ASP A 113 -9.30 -6.62 1.61
N LYS A 114 -9.45 -5.31 1.35
CA LYS A 114 -10.76 -4.64 1.42
C LYS A 114 -11.41 -4.50 0.05
N LYS A 115 -12.52 -5.20 -0.14
CA LYS A 115 -13.36 -5.12 -1.35
C LYS A 115 -13.91 -3.71 -1.61
N GLU A 116 -13.99 -2.87 -0.58
CA GLU A 116 -14.48 -1.49 -0.63
C GLU A 116 -13.65 -0.61 -1.57
N TRP A 117 -12.37 -0.95 -1.79
CA TRP A 117 -11.50 -0.27 -2.76
C TRP A 117 -11.86 -0.60 -4.22
N ALA A 118 -12.28 -1.83 -4.50
CA ALA A 118 -12.40 -2.36 -5.86
C ALA A 118 -13.25 -1.49 -6.82
N PRO A 119 -14.37 -0.86 -6.41
CA PRO A 119 -15.15 0.02 -7.29
C PRO A 119 -14.35 1.19 -7.89
N TYR A 120 -13.37 1.72 -7.15
CA TYR A 120 -12.59 2.90 -7.56
C TYR A 120 -11.49 2.57 -8.58
N PHE A 121 -11.11 1.29 -8.69
CA PHE A 121 -10.13 0.82 -9.66
C PHE A 121 -10.72 0.53 -11.05
N LYS A 122 -12.05 0.57 -11.20
CA LYS A 122 -12.73 0.24 -12.47
C LYS A 122 -12.45 1.23 -13.61
N ASN A 123 -12.07 2.45 -13.28
CA ASN A 123 -11.90 3.55 -14.24
C ASN A 123 -10.43 3.94 -14.43
N ILE A 124 -9.48 3.16 -13.92
CA ILE A 124 -8.04 3.38 -14.08
C ILE A 124 -7.37 2.12 -14.66
N GLU A 125 -6.12 2.25 -15.10
CA GLU A 125 -5.39 1.13 -15.70
C GLU A 125 -4.99 0.06 -14.68
N THR A 126 -4.71 0.48 -13.44
CA THR A 126 -4.31 -0.39 -12.33
C THR A 126 -5.32 -1.51 -12.10
N LYS A 127 -4.83 -2.75 -12.06
CA LYS A 127 -5.63 -3.91 -11.68
C LYS A 127 -5.72 -4.03 -10.17
N PHE A 128 -6.90 -4.32 -9.65
CA PHE A 128 -7.11 -4.59 -8.23
C PHE A 128 -7.25 -6.10 -8.01
N LEU A 129 -6.45 -6.64 -7.08
CA LEU A 129 -6.51 -8.03 -6.64
C LEU A 129 -6.93 -8.07 -5.17
N LEU A 130 -8.07 -8.70 -4.91
CA LEU A 130 -8.54 -8.94 -3.55
C LEU A 130 -7.74 -10.09 -2.93
N TYR A 131 -7.06 -9.83 -1.82
CA TYR A 131 -6.37 -10.83 -1.02
C TYR A 131 -7.32 -11.44 0.02
N GLY A 132 -7.19 -12.75 0.28
CA GLY A 132 -8.00 -13.46 1.30
C GLY A 132 -9.49 -13.63 0.98
N GLY A 133 -9.90 -13.42 -0.29
CA GLY A 133 -11.28 -13.58 -0.77
C GLY A 133 -11.70 -15.02 -1.08
#